data_AF-A0A800N8X9-F1
#
_entry.id   AF-A0A800N8X9-F1
#
_cell.length_a   1.000
_cell.length_b   1.000
_cell.length_c   1.000
_cell.angle_alpha   90.00
_cell.angle_beta   90.00
_cell.angle_gamma   90.00
#
_symmetry.space_group_name_H-M   'P 1'
#
loop_
_entity.id
_entity.type
_entity.pdbx_description
1 polymer ?
#
loop_
_entity_poly.entity_id
_entity_poly.type
_entity_poly.pdbx_seq_one_letter_code
_entity_poly.pdbx_strand_id
1 'polypeptide(L)'
;MDIQNAHEKGLIPKLFSLSLIYILSVIPISIICVNFLHKFYFHPQYFLAFSTYKQSYVIFSAGFFLLFAMAGLFLYSSEVESSRWLTLTAVFLFGLSLFIFYLSLDLYTYVDEKGIHINSAPNIRAVDSYPWEEVVTVTQLNKGGAPAQLEG
;
A
#
# COMPACT_ATOMS: atom_id res chain seq x y z
N MET A 1 -16.14 -30.17 -5.61
CA MET A 1 -17.13 -29.67 -4.64
C MET A 1 -18.30 -29.16 -5.45
N ASP A 2 -19.48 -29.77 -5.29
CA ASP A 2 -20.66 -29.42 -6.08
C ASP A 2 -21.20 -28.05 -5.63
N ILE A 3 -21.62 -27.19 -6.57
CA ILE A 3 -22.08 -25.82 -6.28
C ILE A 3 -23.26 -25.85 -5.29
N GLN A 4 -24.07 -26.91 -5.36
CA GLN A 4 -25.21 -27.15 -4.49
C GLN A 4 -24.81 -27.33 -3.02
N ASN A 5 -23.68 -28.00 -2.75
CA ASN A 5 -23.14 -28.23 -1.41
C ASN A 5 -22.52 -26.95 -0.80
N ALA A 6 -21.98 -26.06 -1.64
CA ALA A 6 -21.47 -24.75 -1.22
C ALA A 6 -22.59 -23.76 -0.87
N HIS A 7 -23.75 -23.91 -1.51
CA HIS A 7 -24.93 -23.10 -1.25
C HIS A 7 -25.63 -23.51 0.06
N GLU A 8 -25.81 -24.81 0.34
CA GLU A 8 -26.39 -25.30 1.60
C GLU A 8 -25.60 -24.85 2.83
N LYS A 9 -24.28 -24.76 2.71
CA LYS A 9 -23.37 -24.29 3.76
C LYS A 9 -23.31 -22.76 3.92
N GLY A 10 -23.99 -22.01 3.03
CA GLY A 10 -23.99 -20.55 3.05
C GLY A 10 -22.62 -19.92 2.72
N LEU A 11 -21.72 -20.64 2.05
CA LEU A 11 -20.38 -20.13 1.70
C LEU A 11 -20.45 -19.02 0.63
N ILE A 12 -21.32 -19.20 -0.37
CA ILE A 12 -21.51 -18.24 -1.47
C ILE A 12 -21.92 -16.84 -0.96
N PRO A 13 -22.97 -16.69 -0.12
CA PRO A 13 -23.34 -15.38 0.40
C PRO A 13 -22.24 -14.78 1.30
N LYS A 14 -21.52 -15.58 2.10
CA LYS A 14 -20.38 -15.10 2.90
C LYS A 14 -19.26 -14.52 2.02
N LEU A 15 -18.88 -15.21 0.95
CA LEU A 15 -17.84 -14.75 0.01
C LEU A 15 -18.28 -13.49 -0.75
N PHE A 16 -19.56 -13.42 -1.13
CA PHE A 16 -20.12 -12.23 -1.78
C PHE A 16 -20.07 -11.00 -0.85
N SER A 17 -20.55 -11.14 0.38
CA SER A 17 -20.49 -10.07 1.38
C SER A 17 -19.05 -9.64 1.68
N LEU A 18 -18.12 -10.60 1.82
CA LEU A 18 -16.71 -10.30 2.03
C LEU A 18 -16.11 -9.48 0.87
N SER A 19 -16.44 -9.86 -0.37
CA SER A 19 -15.97 -9.17 -1.58
C SER A 19 -16.51 -7.74 -1.65
N LEU A 20 -17.77 -7.53 -1.29
CA LEU A 20 -18.40 -6.21 -1.27
C LEU A 20 -17.72 -5.29 -0.24
N ILE A 21 -17.52 -5.80 0.98
CA ILE A 21 -16.83 -5.06 2.05
C ILE A 21 -15.41 -4.70 1.61
N TYR A 22 -14.69 -5.65 1.00
CA TYR A 22 -13.33 -5.45 0.52
C TYR A 22 -13.25 -4.31 -0.51
N ILE A 23 -14.06 -4.36 -1.56
CA ILE A 23 -14.02 -3.35 -2.64
C ILE A 23 -14.34 -1.95 -2.11
N LEU A 24 -15.30 -1.84 -1.19
CA LEU A 24 -15.69 -0.55 -0.61
C LEU A 24 -14.64 0.01 0.37
N SER A 25 -13.87 -0.87 1.02
CA SER A 25 -13.02 -0.49 2.16
C SER A 25 -11.54 -0.38 1.80
N VAL A 26 -11.05 -1.10 0.77
CA VAL A 26 -9.62 -1.19 0.48
C VAL A 26 -8.99 0.16 0.16
N ILE A 27 -9.66 0.99 -0.64
CA ILE A 27 -9.15 2.32 -1.03
C ILE A 27 -9.02 3.26 0.18
N PRO A 28 -10.08 3.53 0.97
CA PRO A 28 -9.97 4.45 2.10
C PRO A 28 -9.01 3.91 3.17
N ILE A 29 -9.02 2.60 3.45
CA ILE A 29 -8.11 2.01 4.43
C ILE A 29 -6.65 2.15 3.97
N SER A 30 -6.33 1.88 2.71
CA SER A 30 -4.98 2.05 2.18
C SER A 30 -4.50 3.49 2.31
N ILE A 31 -5.34 4.48 2.03
CA ILE A 31 -4.98 5.90 2.18
C ILE A 31 -4.71 6.25 3.64
N ILE A 32 -5.58 5.82 4.56
CA ILE A 32 -5.45 6.10 5.99
C ILE A 32 -4.20 5.42 6.57
N CYS A 33 -4.04 4.12 6.32
CA CYS A 33 -2.94 3.33 6.88
C CYS A 33 -1.57 3.79 6.38
N VAL A 34 -1.40 4.00 5.07
CA VAL A 34 -0.10 4.43 4.52
C VAL A 34 0.27 5.81 5.08
N ASN A 35 -0.65 6.77 5.08
CA ASN A 35 -0.36 8.10 5.61
C ASN A 35 -0.08 8.08 7.12
N PHE A 36 -0.82 7.27 7.88
CA PHE A 36 -0.54 7.08 9.29
C PHE A 36 0.85 6.47 9.51
N LEU A 37 1.19 5.38 8.82
CA LEU A 37 2.47 4.70 9.00
C LEU A 37 3.65 5.59 8.58
N HIS A 38 3.55 6.32 7.47
CA HIS A 38 4.55 7.32 7.09
C HIS A 38 4.71 8.41 8.16
N LYS A 39 3.59 8.92 8.70
CA LYS A 39 3.62 9.94 9.76
C LYS A 39 4.28 9.47 11.04
N PHE A 40 4.10 8.22 11.42
CA PHE A 40 4.62 7.70 12.69
C PHE A 40 6.06 7.19 12.59
N TYR A 41 6.43 6.57 11.47
CA TYR A 41 7.74 5.89 11.34
C TYR A 41 8.76 6.65 10.49
N PHE A 42 8.31 7.48 9.55
CA PHE A 42 9.19 8.06 8.51
C PHE A 42 9.19 9.58 8.47
N HIS A 43 8.38 10.26 9.28
CA HIS A 43 8.46 11.72 9.40
C HIS A 43 9.73 12.11 10.18
N PRO A 44 10.65 12.89 9.57
CA PRO A 44 11.77 13.48 10.29
C PRO A 44 11.26 14.48 11.34
N GLN A 45 12.05 14.79 12.36
CA GLN A 45 11.70 15.80 13.36
C GLN A 45 11.50 17.20 12.74
N TYR A 46 12.19 17.50 11.64
CA TYR A 46 12.10 18.75 10.90
C TYR A 46 12.01 18.44 9.41
N PHE A 47 10.91 18.81 8.77
CA PHE A 47 10.70 18.70 7.33
C PHE A 47 9.85 19.88 6.86
N LEU A 48 10.12 20.36 5.65
CA LEU A 48 9.37 21.45 5.00
C LEU A 48 8.16 20.91 4.24
N ALA A 49 8.31 19.75 3.60
CA ALA A 49 7.23 19.07 2.90
C ALA A 49 7.45 17.55 2.93
N PHE A 50 6.37 16.80 3.10
CA PHE A 50 6.35 15.34 3.00
C PHE A 50 5.26 14.92 2.02
N SER A 51 5.61 14.05 1.08
CA SER A 51 4.69 13.56 0.05
C SER A 51 4.80 12.05 -0.09
N THR A 52 3.66 11.38 0.10
CA THR A 52 3.52 9.95 -0.18
C THR A 52 3.33 9.72 -1.67
N TYR A 53 4.13 8.85 -2.29
CA TYR A 53 3.94 8.49 -3.69
C TYR A 53 2.60 7.77 -3.91
N LYS A 54 1.95 8.03 -5.05
CA LYS A 54 0.69 7.35 -5.39
C LYS A 54 0.83 5.83 -5.45
N GLN A 55 2.00 5.35 -5.87
CA GLN A 55 2.30 3.92 -5.97
C GLN A 55 2.29 3.22 -4.59
N SER A 56 2.61 3.93 -3.51
CA SER A 56 2.55 3.39 -2.14
C SER A 56 1.15 2.87 -1.84
N TYR A 57 0.10 3.64 -2.15
CA TYR A 57 -1.29 3.22 -1.92
C TYR A 57 -1.71 2.02 -2.78
N VAL A 58 -1.20 1.95 -4.02
CA VAL A 58 -1.49 0.83 -4.94
C VAL A 58 -0.85 -0.45 -4.43
N ILE A 59 0.43 -0.40 -4.05
CA ILE A 59 1.16 -1.53 -3.48
C ILE A 59 0.52 -1.97 -2.16
N PHE A 60 0.11 -1.02 -1.30
CA PHE A 60 -0.59 -1.35 -0.05
C PHE A 60 -1.90 -2.08 -0.32
N SER A 61 -2.66 -1.63 -1.32
CA SER A 61 -3.93 -2.27 -1.71
C SER A 61 -3.71 -3.69 -2.24
N ALA A 62 -2.59 -3.95 -2.93
CA ALA A 62 -2.20 -5.30 -3.33
C ALA A 62 -1.89 -6.22 -2.13
N GLY A 63 -1.31 -5.68 -1.05
CA GLY A 63 -1.14 -6.41 0.20
C GLY A 63 -2.47 -6.82 0.83
N PHE A 64 -3.47 -5.94 0.80
CA PHE A 64 -4.82 -6.26 1.26
C PHE A 64 -5.53 -7.31 0.40
N PHE A 65 -5.27 -7.34 -0.90
CA PHE A 65 -5.81 -8.38 -1.78
C PHE A 65 -5.37 -9.79 -1.34
N LEU A 66 -4.12 -9.94 -0.91
CA LEU A 66 -3.61 -11.21 -0.38
C LEU A 66 -4.27 -11.60 0.96
N LEU A 67 -4.52 -10.62 1.84
CA LEU A 67 -5.29 -10.88 3.07
C LEU A 67 -6.73 -11.27 2.77
N PHE A 68 -7.35 -10.68 1.75
CA PHE A 68 -8.67 -11.06 1.30
C PHE A 68 -8.70 -12.50 0.77
N ALA A 69 -7.71 -12.89 -0.05
CA ALA A 69 -7.56 -14.27 -0.51
C ALA A 69 -7.35 -15.25 0.65
N MET A 70 -6.54 -14.86 1.65
CA MET A 70 -6.35 -15.64 2.88
C MET A 70 -7.66 -15.80 3.65
N ALA A 71 -8.46 -14.74 3.80
CA ALA A 71 -9.75 -14.79 4.49
C ALA A 71 -10.75 -15.68 3.74
N GLY A 72 -10.78 -15.62 2.41
CA GLY A 72 -11.57 -16.53 1.58
C GLY A 72 -11.16 -18.00 1.75
N LEU A 73 -9.85 -18.26 1.83
CA LEU A 73 -9.30 -19.59 2.07
C LEU A 73 -9.60 -20.10 3.48
N PHE A 74 -9.61 -19.22 4.47
CA PHE A 74 -10.02 -19.54 5.84
C PHE A 74 -11.51 -19.93 5.90
N LEU A 75 -12.40 -19.14 5.28
CA LEU A 75 -13.82 -19.47 5.17
C LEU A 75 -14.03 -20.83 4.47
N TYR A 76 -13.29 -21.08 3.40
CA TYR A 76 -13.32 -22.37 2.72
C TYR A 76 -12.87 -23.53 3.64
N SER A 77 -11.78 -23.34 4.39
CA SER A 77 -11.26 -24.33 5.34
C SER A 77 -12.18 -24.59 6.55
N SER A 78 -13.11 -23.68 6.83
CA SER A 78 -14.11 -23.88 7.89
C SER A 78 -15.26 -24.81 7.45
N GLU A 79 -15.46 -24.94 6.14
CA GLU A 79 -16.56 -25.72 5.53
C GLU A 79 -16.09 -27.09 5.02
N VAL A 80 -14.78 -27.28 4.86
CA VAL A 80 -14.12 -28.51 4.37
C VAL A 80 -13.12 -28.98 5.42
N GLU A 81 -12.88 -30.29 5.54
CA GLU A 81 -11.86 -30.82 6.46
C GLU A 81 -10.52 -30.13 6.21
N SER A 82 -10.07 -29.36 7.20
CA SER A 82 -8.91 -28.47 7.06
C SER A 82 -7.64 -29.28 6.81
N SER A 83 -7.05 -29.08 5.63
CA SER A 83 -5.81 -29.74 5.22
C SER A 83 -4.60 -28.90 5.64
N ARG A 84 -3.51 -29.57 6.02
CA ARG A 84 -2.21 -28.92 6.30
C ARG A 84 -1.76 -27.98 5.18
N TRP A 85 -2.06 -28.33 3.93
CA TRP A 85 -1.73 -27.52 2.76
C TRP A 85 -2.51 -26.20 2.70
N LEU A 86 -3.77 -26.19 3.14
CA LEU A 86 -4.57 -24.97 3.22
C LEU A 86 -3.97 -24.01 4.27
N THR A 87 -3.61 -24.54 5.44
CA THR A 87 -2.96 -23.74 6.49
C THR A 87 -1.61 -23.17 6.02
N LEU A 88 -0.77 -23.99 5.37
CA LEU A 88 0.51 -23.52 4.81
C LEU A 88 0.31 -22.42 3.77
N THR A 89 -0.69 -22.56 2.90
CA THR A 89 -1.04 -21.54 1.90
C THR A 89 -1.49 -20.24 2.57
N ALA A 90 -2.33 -20.31 3.61
CA ALA A 90 -2.76 -19.14 4.36
C ALA A 90 -1.57 -18.41 5.02
N VAL A 91 -0.66 -19.15 5.66
CA VAL A 91 0.56 -18.60 6.28
C VAL A 91 1.46 -17.94 5.24
N PHE A 92 1.63 -18.57 4.07
CA PHE A 92 2.39 -18.00 2.97
C PHE A 92 1.78 -16.69 2.45
N LEU A 93 0.46 -16.67 2.21
CA LEU A 93 -0.26 -15.46 1.78
C LEU A 93 -0.14 -14.34 2.81
N PHE A 94 -0.21 -14.67 4.09
CA PHE A 94 -0.02 -13.71 5.17
C PHE A 94 1.39 -13.11 5.15
N GLY A 95 2.43 -13.96 5.09
CA GLY A 95 3.82 -13.50 5.03
C GLY A 95 4.10 -12.64 3.79
N LEU A 96 3.57 -13.04 2.64
CA LEU A 96 3.70 -12.28 1.40
C LEU A 96 2.97 -10.93 1.49
N SER A 97 1.81 -10.88 2.12
CA SER A 97 1.08 -9.63 2.36
C SER A 97 1.89 -8.65 3.21
N LEU A 98 2.49 -9.13 4.31
CA LEU A 98 3.35 -8.29 5.16
C LEU A 98 4.56 -7.74 4.40
N PHE A 99 5.17 -8.56 3.54
CA PHE A 99 6.28 -8.12 2.69
C PHE A 99 5.84 -7.02 1.70
N ILE A 100 4.67 -7.17 1.07
CA ILE A 100 4.13 -6.14 0.17
C ILE A 100 3.79 -4.85 0.92
N PHE A 101 3.23 -4.94 2.13
CA PHE A 101 2.99 -3.76 2.97
C PHE A 101 4.31 -3.05 3.31
N TYR A 102 5.36 -3.79 3.64
CA TYR A 102 6.67 -3.21 3.88
C TYR A 102 7.18 -2.44 2.64
N LEU A 103 7.08 -3.05 1.45
CA LEU A 103 7.47 -2.37 0.21
C LEU A 103 6.66 -1.10 -0.06
N SER A 104 5.38 -1.07 0.29
CA SER A 104 4.55 0.13 0.15
C SER A 104 5.07 1.31 0.98
N LEU A 105 5.60 1.04 2.19
CA LEU A 105 6.10 2.06 3.11
C LEU A 105 7.45 2.65 2.69
N ASP A 106 8.17 1.97 1.80
CA ASP A 106 9.49 2.40 1.33
C ASP A 106 9.39 3.47 0.23
N LEU A 107 8.18 3.82 -0.22
CA LEU A 107 7.96 4.82 -1.26
C LEU A 107 7.48 6.15 -0.66
N TYR A 108 8.41 7.08 -0.45
CA TYR A 108 8.11 8.42 0.05
C TYR A 108 9.12 9.47 -0.44
N THR A 109 8.70 10.73 -0.45
CA THR A 109 9.58 11.89 -0.66
C THR A 109 9.43 12.83 0.50
N TYR A 110 10.53 13.35 1.01
CA TYR A 110 10.52 14.45 1.96
C TYR A 110 11.55 15.51 1.58
N VAL A 111 11.30 16.73 2.05
CA VAL A 111 12.14 17.90 1.81
C VAL A 111 12.55 18.46 3.16
N ASP A 112 13.84 18.68 3.37
CA ASP A 112 14.41 19.24 4.59
C ASP A 112 15.40 20.38 4.29
N GLU A 113 16.07 20.90 5.31
CA GLU A 113 17.06 21.98 5.17
C GLU A 113 18.29 21.56 4.36
N LYS A 114 18.52 20.27 4.15
CA LYS A 114 19.69 19.74 3.44
C LYS A 114 19.38 19.46 1.98
N GLY A 115 18.11 19.21 1.62
CA GLY A 115 17.72 19.00 0.24
C GLY A 115 16.43 18.21 0.08
N ILE A 116 16.28 17.60 -1.09
CA ILE A 116 15.15 16.73 -1.43
C ILE A 116 15.60 15.28 -1.30
N HIS A 117 14.87 14.49 -0.53
CA HIS A 117 15.17 13.09 -0.29
C HIS A 117 14.08 12.22 -0.89
N ILE A 118 14.44 11.41 -1.86
CA ILE A 118 13.52 10.54 -2.60
C ILE A 118 13.85 9.09 -2.28
N ASN A 119 12.90 8.38 -1.70
CA ASN A 119 12.96 6.94 -1.59
C ASN A 119 11.99 6.32 -2.62
N SER A 120 12.57 5.75 -3.67
CA SER A 120 11.83 5.14 -4.79
C SER A 120 12.08 3.64 -4.83
N ALA A 121 11.01 2.88 -5.04
CA ALA A 121 10.97 1.40 -5.07
C ALA A 121 12.09 0.66 -5.84
N PRO A 122 12.65 1.14 -6.98
CA PRO A 122 13.64 0.35 -7.70
C PRO A 122 15.03 0.31 -7.03
N ASN A 123 15.33 1.18 -6.06
CA ASN A 123 16.66 1.27 -5.47
C ASN A 123 16.61 1.01 -3.95
N ILE A 124 16.55 -0.28 -3.58
CA ILE A 124 16.32 -0.84 -2.24
C ILE A 124 17.33 -0.34 -1.15
N ARG A 125 18.29 0.53 -1.49
CA ARG A 125 19.33 1.03 -0.57
C ARG A 125 19.78 2.47 -0.76
N ALA A 126 19.20 3.23 -1.69
CA ALA A 126 19.60 4.62 -1.92
C ALA A 126 18.39 5.53 -1.78
N VAL A 127 18.33 6.25 -0.66
CA VAL A 127 17.57 7.49 -0.61
C VAL A 127 18.35 8.44 -1.51
N ASP A 128 17.81 8.73 -2.68
CA ASP A 128 18.41 9.70 -3.59
C ASP A 128 18.23 11.08 -2.94
N SER A 129 19.31 11.58 -2.34
CA SER A 129 19.37 12.91 -1.74
C SER A 129 19.90 13.90 -2.77
N TYR A 130 19.13 14.94 -3.05
CA TYR A 130 19.51 16.05 -3.92
C TYR A 130 19.73 17.28 -3.04
N PRO A 131 20.99 17.65 -2.74
CA PRO A 131 21.32 18.83 -1.95
C PRO A 131 20.81 20.10 -2.61
N TRP A 132 20.49 21.13 -1.83
CA TRP A 132 20.03 22.41 -2.39
C TRP A 132 21.07 23.06 -3.31
N GLU A 133 22.35 22.84 -3.06
CA GLU A 133 23.47 23.35 -3.85
C GLU A 133 23.51 22.78 -5.28
N GLU A 134 22.90 21.62 -5.51
CA GLU A 134 22.81 20.95 -6.81
C GLU A 134 21.53 21.33 -7.58
N VAL A 135 20.60 22.04 -6.95
CA VAL A 135 19.33 22.44 -7.56
C VAL A 135 19.54 23.68 -8.44
N VAL A 136 19.68 23.47 -9.75
CA VAL A 136 19.94 24.56 -10.72
C VAL A 136 18.67 25.35 -11.08
N THR A 137 17.49 24.73 -11.06
CA THR A 137 16.23 25.39 -11.48
C THR A 137 15.02 24.73 -10.81
N VAL A 138 14.09 25.54 -10.31
CA VAL A 138 12.81 25.08 -9.76
C VAL A 138 11.67 25.54 -10.68
N THR A 139 10.94 24.59 -11.26
CA THR A 139 9.77 24.90 -12.10
C THR A 139 8.49 24.64 -11.32
N GLN A 140 7.73 25.69 -11.00
CA GLN A 140 6.43 25.54 -10.37
C GLN A 140 5.36 25.21 -11.43
N LEU A 141 4.90 23.96 -11.44
CA LEU A 141 3.78 23.54 -12.28
C LEU A 141 2.46 23.86 -11.57
N ASN A 142 1.90 25.05 -11.84
CA ASN A 142 0.59 25.42 -11.33
C ASN A 142 -0.49 24.65 -12.10
N LYS A 143 -1.19 23.71 -11.45
CA LYS A 143 -2.20 22.84 -12.08
C LYS A 143 -3.50 23.57 -12.48
N GLY A 144 -3.52 24.90 -12.44
CA GLY A 144 -4.71 25.73 -12.67
C GLY A 144 -4.55 26.91 -13.65
N GLY A 145 -3.41 27.06 -14.33
CA GLY A 145 -3.26 28.08 -15.38
C GLY A 145 -1.97 28.89 -15.27
N ALA A 146 -1.22 28.87 -16.38
CA ALA A 146 0.05 29.54 -16.68
C ALA A 146 1.25 29.24 -15.75
N PRO A 147 2.42 28.86 -16.31
CA PRO A 147 3.65 28.75 -15.53
C PRO A 147 4.11 30.15 -15.13
N ALA A 148 4.16 30.42 -13.82
CA ALA A 148 4.89 31.57 -13.31
C ALA A 148 6.38 31.19 -13.30
N GLN A 149 7.17 31.78 -14.19
CA GLN A 149 8.62 31.78 -14.02
C GLN A 149 8.91 32.68 -12.81
N LEU A 150 9.53 32.11 -11.78
CA LEU A 150 10.13 32.91 -10.71
C LEU A 150 11.43 33.45 -11.30
N GLU A 151 11.43 34.74 -11.64
CA GLU A 151 12.65 35.45 -12.05
C GLU A 151 13.66 35.39 -10.90
N GLY A 152 14.91 35.02 -11.25
CA GLY A 152 16.01 34.76 -10.32
C GLY A 152 16.70 36.00 -9.79
#